data_AF-A0A2E0FJ89-F1
#
_entry.id   AF-A0A2E0FJ89-F1
#
_cell.length_a   1.000
_cell.length_b   1.000
_cell.length_c   1.000
_cell.angle_alpha   90.00
_cell.angle_beta   90.00
_cell.angle_gamma   90.00
#
_symmetry.space_group_name_H-M   'P 1'
#
loop_
_entity.id
_entity.type
_entity.pdbx_description
1 polymer ?
#
loop_
_entity_poly.entity_id
_entity_poly.type
_entity_poly.pdbx_seq_one_letter_code
_entity_poly.pdbx_strand_id
1 'polypeptide(L)'
;MLIAVGTLIPTGLVAQYNKCAAKNIVTETVEETYINDETGIEEVRRVEKEVASDGFGNAQGNQYDLAVDGAFEGQTIAVLHFYTAGFDFSLPKNALAEKGFSVYRWMNKAPDPKELEKALDKSCQLWIISDSRQHLNDGHLEVIKKFFNSGKGVYIWGDNQPYYADANYVSKALIGVEMSGNLHGNKVVNLQMEEKKAGVMPNHLITTGLQHVYEGITIATLSESKDLTPIIYGSANNLVTGVYEKDGKRLILDGGFTRLYCNWDTAGTGRYVKNAAAWLVNYERFGDKVVSNQ
;
A
#
# COMPACT_ATOMS: atom_id res chain seq x y z
N MET A 1 -11.89 -6.15 29.61
CA MET A 1 -10.47 -6.54 29.73
C MET A 1 -10.05 -7.13 28.39
N LEU A 2 -9.69 -6.27 27.43
CA LEU A 2 -9.20 -6.71 26.12
C LEU A 2 -7.71 -7.02 26.26
N ILE A 3 -7.34 -8.27 26.03
CA ILE A 3 -5.95 -8.70 25.92
C ILE A 3 -5.53 -8.36 24.48
N ALA A 4 -4.76 -7.29 24.32
CA ALA A 4 -4.06 -7.00 23.09
C ALA A 4 -3.03 -8.13 22.88
N VAL A 5 -3.30 -9.00 21.91
CA VAL A 5 -2.32 -9.99 21.45
C VAL A 5 -1.30 -9.24 20.62
N GLY A 6 -0.26 -8.74 21.29
CA GLY A 6 0.91 -8.19 20.62
C GLY A 6 1.67 -9.33 19.93
N THR A 7 1.58 -9.40 18.61
CA THR A 7 2.48 -10.18 17.80
C THR A 7 3.88 -9.60 17.97
N LEU A 8 4.75 -10.32 18.69
CA LEU A 8 6.19 -10.04 18.70
C LEU A 8 6.73 -10.27 17.28
N ILE A 9 7.02 -9.19 16.56
CA ILE A 9 7.85 -9.25 15.36
C ILE A 9 9.30 -9.35 15.85
N PRO A 10 10.07 -10.38 15.43
CA PRO A 10 11.50 -10.42 15.72
C PRO A 10 12.18 -9.19 15.10
N THR A 11 12.82 -8.39 15.94
CA THR A 11 13.55 -7.16 15.57
C THR A 11 14.86 -7.47 14.85
N GLY A 12 14.80 -8.22 13.76
CA GLY A 12 15.82 -8.16 12.72
C GLY A 12 15.51 -6.95 11.86
N LEU A 13 16.36 -5.93 11.88
CA LEU A 13 16.32 -4.85 10.88
C LEU A 13 16.38 -5.49 9.49
N VAL A 14 15.24 -5.58 8.83
CA VAL A 14 15.17 -5.95 7.43
C VAL A 14 15.90 -4.85 6.66
N ALA A 15 17.02 -5.16 6.00
CA ALA A 15 17.84 -4.14 5.33
C ALA A 15 17.05 -3.33 4.27
N GLN A 16 15.97 -3.91 3.73
CA GLN A 16 15.05 -3.24 2.81
C GLN A 16 14.19 -2.16 3.46
N TYR A 17 14.00 -2.14 4.79
CA TYR A 17 13.10 -1.22 5.48
C TYR A 17 13.83 -0.12 6.24
N ASN A 18 13.28 1.10 6.18
CA ASN A 18 13.79 2.23 6.97
C ASN A 18 13.55 2.00 8.47
N LYS A 19 14.35 2.68 9.31
CA LYS A 19 14.23 2.61 10.77
C LYS A 19 12.87 3.08 11.32
N CYS A 20 12.13 3.85 10.53
CA CYS A 20 10.80 4.33 10.86
C CYS A 20 9.67 3.35 10.48
N ALA A 21 9.98 2.14 10.00
CA ALA A 21 8.99 1.15 9.60
C ALA A 21 7.86 1.01 10.64
N ALA A 22 6.62 1.03 10.15
CA ALA A 22 5.39 1.02 10.92
C ALA A 22 5.16 2.25 11.83
N LYS A 23 5.88 3.37 11.66
CA LYS A 23 5.58 4.63 12.36
C LYS A 23 4.93 5.63 11.40
N ASN A 24 3.74 6.13 11.73
CA ASN A 24 3.12 7.22 10.97
C ASN A 24 3.76 8.58 11.31
N ILE A 25 3.92 8.85 12.62
CA ILE A 25 4.64 10.01 13.15
C ILE A 25 6.10 9.60 13.31
N VAL A 26 6.98 10.24 12.54
CA VAL A 26 8.41 9.93 12.55
C VAL A 26 9.16 11.01 13.32
N THR A 27 9.98 10.60 14.29
CA THR A 27 10.80 11.51 15.10
C THR A 27 12.28 11.22 14.89
N GLU A 28 13.09 12.26 15.11
CA GLU A 28 14.55 12.18 15.18
C GLU A 28 15.05 12.85 16.47
N THR A 29 16.14 12.30 17.00
CA THR A 29 16.87 12.92 18.12
C THR A 29 17.61 14.15 17.62
N VAL A 30 17.27 15.32 18.16
CA VAL A 30 17.99 16.57 17.91
C VAL A 30 18.63 17.09 19.19
N GLU A 31 19.79 17.73 19.05
CA GLU A 31 20.42 18.45 20.15
C GLU A 31 19.83 19.87 20.19
N GLU A 32 19.22 20.21 21.32
CA GLU A 32 18.63 21.51 21.59
C GLU A 32 19.38 22.17 22.73
N THR A 33 19.77 23.41 22.50
CA THR A 33 20.34 24.26 23.52
C THR A 33 19.23 24.95 24.31
N TYR A 34 19.32 24.93 25.63
CA TYR A 34 18.42 25.64 26.54
C TYR A 34 19.22 26.32 27.66
N ILE A 35 18.62 27.32 28.31
CA ILE A 35 19.18 27.93 29.52
C ILE A 35 18.61 27.16 30.71
N ASN A 36 19.47 26.61 31.55
CA ASN A 36 19.06 25.97 32.79
C ASN A 36 18.58 27.05 33.78
N ASP A 37 17.31 27.01 34.16
CA ASP A 37 16.68 28.02 35.01
C ASP A 37 17.31 28.12 36.42
N GLU A 38 17.95 27.06 36.91
CA GLU A 38 18.59 27.01 38.22
C GLU A 38 20.01 27.59 38.20
N THR A 39 20.76 27.32 37.13
CA THR A 39 22.18 27.69 37.04
C THR A 39 22.42 28.93 36.17
N GLY A 40 21.46 29.29 35.32
CA GLY A 40 21.58 30.30 34.28
C GLY A 40 22.56 29.92 33.16
N ILE A 41 23.00 28.66 33.12
CA ILE A 41 24.02 28.18 32.17
C ILE A 41 23.33 27.57 30.94
N GLU A 42 23.92 27.82 29.78
CA GLU A 42 23.54 27.19 28.52
C GLU A 42 23.91 25.70 28.53
N GLU A 43 22.93 24.83 28.41
CA GLU A 43 23.09 23.38 28.40
C GLU A 43 22.51 22.77 27.12
N VAL A 44 23.08 21.65 26.69
CA VAL A 44 22.58 20.88 25.54
C VAL A 44 21.82 19.67 26.06
N ARG A 45 20.59 19.50 25.59
CA ARG A 45 19.80 18.29 25.80
C ARG A 45 19.47 17.61 24.48
N ARG A 46 19.26 16.30 24.54
CA ARG A 46 18.72 15.52 23.42
C ARG A 46 17.22 15.40 23.56
N VAL A 47 16.49 15.81 22.54
CA VAL A 47 15.03 15.73 22.49
C VAL A 47 14.59 15.05 21.20
N GLU A 48 13.51 14.27 21.26
CA GLU A 48 12.85 13.74 20.08
C GLU A 48 11.96 14.82 19.47
N LYS A 49 12.18 15.18 18.21
CA LYS A 49 11.30 16.07 17.46
C LYS A 49 10.77 15.35 16.23
N GLU A 50 9.51 15.62 15.90
CA GLU A 50 8.94 15.15 14.64
C GLU A 50 9.75 15.70 13.47
N VAL A 51 9.98 14.86 12.47
CA VAL A 51 10.70 15.25 11.25
C VAL A 51 9.91 16.29 10.48
N ALA A 52 10.58 17.03 9.61
CA ALA A 52 9.91 18.01 8.75
C ALA A 52 8.75 17.36 7.98
N SER A 53 7.62 18.05 7.90
CA SER A 53 6.44 17.58 7.18
C SER A 53 6.34 18.18 5.78
N ASP A 54 5.75 17.44 4.85
CA ASP A 54 5.32 17.97 3.56
C ASP A 54 4.14 18.96 3.72
N GLY A 55 3.66 19.52 2.61
CA GLY A 55 2.55 20.48 2.61
C GLY A 55 1.21 19.92 3.11
N PHE A 56 1.12 18.61 3.36
CA PHE A 56 -0.05 17.93 3.88
C PHE A 56 0.13 17.35 5.28
N GLY A 57 1.30 17.50 5.91
CA GLY A 57 1.58 16.98 7.26
C GLY A 57 2.15 15.56 7.29
N ASN A 58 2.48 14.95 6.15
CA ASN A 58 3.22 13.67 6.14
C ASN A 58 4.72 13.92 6.31
N ALA A 59 5.47 12.90 6.74
CA ALA A 59 6.93 13.03 6.81
C ALA A 59 7.51 13.46 5.44
N GLN A 60 8.44 14.40 5.42
CA GLN A 60 9.01 14.95 4.18
C GLN A 60 10.17 14.09 3.66
N GLY A 61 10.07 13.63 2.41
CA GLY A 61 11.14 12.88 1.74
C GLY A 61 11.05 11.36 1.88
N ASN A 62 11.75 10.65 0.99
CA ASN A 62 11.62 9.20 0.80
C ASN A 62 12.33 8.35 1.86
N GLN A 63 13.25 8.94 2.62
CA GLN A 63 13.96 8.28 3.74
C GLN A 63 13.02 7.88 4.89
N TYR A 64 11.78 8.38 4.87
CA TYR A 64 10.74 8.02 5.83
C TYR A 64 9.66 7.09 5.24
N ASP A 65 9.86 6.58 4.02
CA ASP A 65 8.98 5.54 3.46
C ASP A 65 9.20 4.22 4.21
N LEU A 66 8.37 3.20 3.97
CA LEU A 66 8.61 1.86 4.51
C LEU A 66 9.96 1.30 4.04
N ALA A 67 10.21 1.33 2.74
CA ALA A 67 11.43 0.78 2.15
C ALA A 67 12.47 1.85 1.82
N VAL A 68 13.74 1.47 1.92
CA VAL A 68 14.86 2.29 1.40
C VAL A 68 14.74 2.43 -0.13
N ASP A 69 15.35 3.47 -0.69
CA ASP A 69 15.40 3.62 -2.15
C ASP A 69 16.25 2.50 -2.78
N GLY A 70 15.84 2.01 -3.96
CA GLY A 70 16.50 0.89 -4.63
C GLY A 70 16.36 -0.48 -3.96
N ALA A 71 15.60 -0.59 -2.86
CA ALA A 71 15.52 -1.82 -2.06
C ALA A 71 15.06 -3.06 -2.85
N PHE A 72 14.36 -2.88 -3.96
CA PHE A 72 13.82 -3.96 -4.77
C PHE A 72 14.33 -3.92 -6.21
N GLU A 73 15.55 -3.42 -6.43
CA GLU A 73 16.22 -3.52 -7.73
C GLU A 73 16.20 -4.96 -8.27
N GLY A 74 15.89 -5.09 -9.56
CA GLY A 74 15.69 -6.38 -10.22
C GLY A 74 14.30 -7.00 -10.03
N GLN A 75 13.46 -6.46 -9.15
CA GLN A 75 12.09 -6.95 -8.98
C GLN A 75 11.12 -6.37 -10.01
N THR A 76 10.22 -7.22 -10.49
CA THR A 76 9.19 -6.85 -11.47
C THR A 76 7.81 -6.96 -10.86
N ILE A 77 6.99 -5.91 -11.03
CA ILE A 77 5.55 -5.92 -10.75
C ILE A 77 4.81 -6.13 -12.07
N ALA A 78 4.04 -7.22 -12.16
CA ALA A 78 3.11 -7.43 -13.26
C ALA A 78 1.85 -6.60 -13.03
N VAL A 79 1.40 -5.84 -14.03
CA VAL A 79 0.23 -4.96 -13.93
C VAL A 79 -0.77 -5.26 -15.04
N LEU A 80 -1.95 -5.70 -14.65
CA LEU A 80 -3.14 -5.78 -15.49
C LEU A 80 -3.90 -4.46 -15.36
N HIS A 81 -3.77 -3.59 -16.35
CA HIS A 81 -4.31 -2.23 -16.34
C HIS A 81 -5.51 -2.11 -17.28
N PHE A 82 -6.73 -2.35 -16.77
CA PHE A 82 -7.92 -2.37 -17.61
C PHE A 82 -8.55 -0.99 -17.80
N TYR A 83 -8.53 -0.13 -16.78
CA TYR A 83 -9.01 1.25 -16.91
C TYR A 83 -7.91 2.18 -17.42
N THR A 84 -7.91 2.56 -18.70
CA THR A 84 -6.88 3.49 -19.25
C THR A 84 -7.43 4.85 -19.68
N ALA A 85 -8.65 5.20 -19.29
CA ALA A 85 -9.27 6.46 -19.68
C ALA A 85 -8.70 7.63 -18.85
N GLY A 86 -7.69 8.30 -19.40
CA GLY A 86 -6.96 9.38 -18.71
C GLY A 86 -5.97 8.88 -17.65
N PHE A 87 -5.78 7.57 -17.56
CA PHE A 87 -4.83 6.93 -16.66
C PHE A 87 -3.75 6.21 -17.47
N ASP A 88 -2.54 6.78 -17.51
CA ASP A 88 -1.40 6.22 -18.25
C ASP A 88 -0.42 5.41 -17.36
N PHE A 89 -0.68 5.39 -16.05
CA PHE A 89 0.12 4.74 -15.00
C PHE A 89 1.57 5.25 -14.92
N SER A 90 1.88 6.44 -15.43
CA SER A 90 3.21 7.05 -15.33
C SER A 90 3.59 7.39 -13.89
N LEU A 91 2.67 7.98 -13.12
CA LEU A 91 2.92 8.42 -11.74
C LEU A 91 3.20 7.23 -10.79
N PRO A 92 2.37 6.16 -10.75
CA PRO A 92 2.71 4.97 -9.98
C PRO A 92 4.02 4.33 -10.44
N LYS A 93 4.26 4.22 -11.75
CA LYS A 93 5.50 3.63 -12.28
C LYS A 93 6.73 4.37 -11.78
N ASN A 94 6.72 5.71 -11.78
CA ASN A 94 7.85 6.51 -11.33
C ASN A 94 8.10 6.33 -9.82
N ALA A 95 7.04 6.35 -8.99
CA ALA A 95 7.18 6.12 -7.56
C ALA A 95 7.70 4.71 -7.23
N LEU A 96 7.24 3.70 -7.96
CA LEU A 96 7.72 2.32 -7.81
C LEU A 96 9.20 2.20 -8.19
N ALA A 97 9.65 2.92 -9.22
CA ALA A 97 11.05 2.92 -9.66
C ALA A 97 12.00 3.49 -8.60
N GLU A 98 11.57 4.45 -7.78
CA GLU A 98 12.38 4.94 -6.64
C GLU A 98 12.76 3.83 -5.66
N LYS A 99 11.90 2.80 -5.52
CA LYS A 99 12.15 1.62 -4.68
C LYS A 99 12.81 0.47 -5.44
N GLY A 100 13.23 0.68 -6.68
CA GLY A 100 13.93 -0.31 -7.50
C GLY A 100 13.01 -1.23 -8.31
N PHE A 101 11.69 -1.11 -8.21
CA PHE A 101 10.78 -1.94 -8.98
C PHE A 101 10.75 -1.55 -10.46
N SER A 102 10.77 -2.57 -11.31
CA SER A 102 10.33 -2.46 -12.70
C SER A 102 8.86 -2.85 -12.84
N VAL A 103 8.22 -2.41 -13.92
CA VAL A 103 6.80 -2.67 -14.19
C VAL A 103 6.64 -3.32 -15.56
N TYR A 104 5.98 -4.48 -15.59
CA TYR A 104 5.54 -5.14 -16.81
C TYR A 104 4.01 -5.05 -16.92
N ARG A 105 3.50 -4.41 -17.97
CA ARG A 105 2.11 -3.92 -18.01
C ARG A 105 1.37 -4.34 -19.27
N TRP A 106 0.18 -4.90 -19.10
CA TRP A 106 -0.82 -5.04 -20.16
C TRP A 106 -1.92 -4.01 -19.98
N MET A 107 -2.40 -3.45 -21.08
CA MET A 107 -3.37 -2.33 -21.09
C MET A 107 -4.64 -2.75 -21.82
N ASN A 108 -5.81 -2.35 -21.30
CA ASN A 108 -7.16 -2.56 -21.87
C ASN A 108 -7.63 -4.01 -22.05
N LYS A 109 -6.71 -4.98 -22.07
CA LYS A 109 -7.01 -6.39 -22.28
C LYS A 109 -6.03 -7.25 -21.48
N ALA A 110 -6.54 -8.34 -20.93
CA ALA A 110 -5.70 -9.38 -20.36
C ALA A 110 -4.92 -10.12 -21.47
N PRO A 111 -3.67 -10.54 -21.23
CA PRO A 111 -2.97 -11.49 -22.10
C PRO A 111 -3.66 -12.86 -22.06
N ASP A 112 -3.19 -13.85 -22.82
CA ASP A 112 -3.67 -15.23 -22.61
C ASP A 112 -3.21 -15.77 -21.24
N PRO A 113 -3.97 -16.68 -20.57
CA PRO A 113 -3.59 -17.21 -19.25
C PRO A 113 -2.17 -17.78 -19.18
N LYS A 114 -1.72 -18.47 -20.24
CA LYS A 114 -0.36 -19.03 -20.32
C LYS A 114 0.72 -17.94 -20.41
N GLU A 115 0.42 -16.81 -21.04
CA GLU A 115 1.33 -15.67 -21.09
C GLU A 115 1.36 -14.97 -19.72
N LEU A 116 0.20 -14.80 -19.08
CA LEU A 116 0.13 -14.29 -17.71
C LEU A 116 0.99 -15.14 -16.77
N GLU A 117 0.86 -16.47 -16.81
CA GLU A 117 1.64 -17.38 -15.95
C GLU A 117 3.15 -17.18 -16.13
N LYS A 118 3.64 -17.15 -17.37
CA LYS A 118 5.07 -16.93 -17.67
C LYS A 118 5.60 -15.60 -17.13
N ALA A 119 4.79 -14.55 -17.21
CA ALA A 119 5.18 -13.24 -16.68
C ALA A 119 5.14 -13.22 -15.15
N LEU A 120 4.16 -13.88 -14.54
CA LEU A 120 4.05 -14.01 -13.09
C LEU A 120 5.18 -14.85 -12.47
N ASP A 121 5.70 -15.84 -13.18
CA ASP A 121 6.89 -16.59 -12.73
C ASP A 121 8.08 -15.66 -12.48
N LYS A 122 8.23 -14.62 -13.32
CA LYS A 122 9.29 -13.59 -13.23
C LYS A 122 8.93 -12.38 -12.36
N SER A 123 7.69 -12.32 -11.87
CA SER A 123 7.20 -11.17 -11.11
C SER A 123 7.18 -11.48 -9.62
N CYS A 124 7.41 -10.45 -8.81
CA CYS A 124 7.32 -10.53 -7.34
C CYS A 124 5.90 -10.28 -6.82
N GLN A 125 5.10 -9.56 -7.59
CA GLN A 125 3.71 -9.20 -7.27
C GLN A 125 2.89 -9.02 -8.54
N LEU A 126 1.56 -9.13 -8.39
CA LEU A 126 0.56 -8.86 -9.43
C LEU A 126 -0.35 -7.72 -8.99
N TRP A 127 -0.52 -6.71 -9.82
CA TRP A 127 -1.48 -5.63 -9.61
C TRP A 127 -2.59 -5.73 -10.65
N ILE A 128 -3.84 -5.61 -10.21
CA ILE A 128 -5.04 -5.64 -11.05
C ILE A 128 -5.74 -4.31 -10.86
N ILE A 129 -5.80 -3.50 -11.91
CA ILE A 129 -6.61 -2.28 -11.96
C ILE A 129 -7.85 -2.58 -12.79
N SER A 130 -8.96 -2.75 -12.10
CA SER A 130 -10.25 -3.11 -12.69
C SER A 130 -10.80 -1.99 -13.57
N ASP A 131 -11.70 -2.36 -14.47
CA ASP A 131 -12.61 -1.45 -15.18
C ASP A 131 -14.07 -1.88 -14.90
N SER A 132 -14.99 -1.27 -15.63
CA SER A 132 -16.44 -1.48 -15.69
C SER A 132 -16.89 -2.85 -16.20
N ARG A 133 -15.98 -3.64 -16.77
CA ARG A 133 -16.25 -4.95 -17.37
C ARG A 133 -15.23 -5.96 -16.88
N GLN A 134 -15.63 -7.23 -16.87
CA GLN A 134 -14.73 -8.32 -16.57
C GLN A 134 -13.89 -8.66 -17.81
N HIS A 135 -12.57 -8.63 -17.67
CA HIS A 135 -11.59 -8.99 -18.70
C HIS A 135 -10.95 -10.36 -18.42
N LEU A 136 -10.97 -10.81 -17.16
CA LEU A 136 -10.40 -12.08 -16.74
C LEU A 136 -11.41 -13.22 -16.87
N ASN A 137 -10.91 -14.43 -17.08
CA ASN A 137 -11.71 -15.66 -17.15
C ASN A 137 -11.14 -16.70 -16.18
N ASP A 138 -11.76 -17.87 -16.13
CA ASP A 138 -11.39 -18.92 -15.18
C ASP A 138 -9.93 -19.38 -15.32
N GLY A 139 -9.40 -19.43 -16.55
CA GLY A 139 -7.99 -19.76 -16.78
C GLY A 139 -7.04 -18.71 -16.19
N HIS A 140 -7.38 -17.43 -16.25
CA HIS A 140 -6.61 -16.40 -15.55
C HIS A 140 -6.71 -16.54 -14.04
N LEU A 141 -7.92 -16.82 -13.54
CA LEU A 141 -8.16 -16.96 -12.12
C LEU A 141 -7.37 -18.13 -11.52
N GLU A 142 -7.24 -19.25 -12.22
CA GLU A 142 -6.38 -20.37 -11.83
C GLU A 142 -4.92 -19.95 -11.68
N VAL A 143 -4.39 -19.21 -12.67
CA VAL A 143 -3.01 -18.70 -12.65
C VAL A 143 -2.81 -17.72 -11.48
N ILE A 144 -3.75 -16.80 -11.25
CA ILE A 144 -3.71 -15.84 -10.14
C ILE A 144 -3.78 -16.56 -8.79
N LYS A 145 -4.64 -17.57 -8.64
CA LYS A 145 -4.73 -18.39 -7.43
C LYS A 145 -3.42 -19.11 -7.15
N LYS A 146 -2.80 -19.72 -8.16
CA LYS A 146 -1.49 -20.38 -8.03
C LYS A 146 -0.42 -19.38 -7.57
N PHE A 147 -0.37 -18.21 -8.19
CA PHE A 147 0.56 -17.15 -7.82
C PHE A 147 0.37 -16.68 -6.38
N PHE A 148 -0.86 -16.35 -5.98
CA PHE A 148 -1.19 -15.94 -4.62
C PHE A 148 -0.89 -17.04 -3.59
N ASN A 149 -1.23 -18.29 -3.88
CA ASN A 149 -0.96 -19.43 -2.99
C ASN A 149 0.53 -19.75 -2.84
N SER A 150 1.38 -19.31 -3.78
CA SER A 150 2.84 -19.40 -3.61
C SER A 150 3.39 -18.43 -2.54
N GLY A 151 2.58 -17.47 -2.07
CA GLY A 151 2.95 -16.47 -1.09
C GLY A 151 3.32 -15.10 -1.67
N LYS A 152 3.33 -14.96 -3.00
CA LYS A 152 3.58 -13.70 -3.69
C LYS A 152 2.37 -12.76 -3.58
N GLY A 153 2.64 -11.46 -3.50
CA GLY A 153 1.63 -10.45 -3.21
C GLY A 153 0.71 -10.13 -4.39
N VAL A 154 -0.57 -9.91 -4.10
CA VAL A 154 -1.56 -9.41 -5.08
C VAL A 154 -2.11 -8.06 -4.62
N TYR A 155 -2.19 -7.08 -5.50
CA TYR A 155 -2.87 -5.81 -5.27
C TYR A 155 -4.07 -5.71 -6.22
N ILE A 156 -5.28 -5.67 -5.67
CA ILE A 156 -6.51 -5.50 -6.45
C ILE A 156 -7.10 -4.11 -6.19
N TRP A 157 -7.21 -3.35 -7.26
CA TRP A 157 -7.77 -2.02 -7.31
C TRP A 157 -9.12 -2.05 -8.02
N GLY A 158 -10.14 -1.55 -7.35
CA GLY A 158 -11.39 -1.12 -7.96
C GLY A 158 -11.63 0.36 -7.71
N ASP A 159 -12.75 0.84 -8.23
CA ASP A 159 -13.31 2.14 -7.91
C ASP A 159 -14.84 1.98 -7.80
N ASN A 160 -15.58 3.08 -7.68
CA ASN A 160 -17.03 3.10 -7.68
C ASN A 160 -17.69 2.25 -8.79
N GLN A 161 -18.93 1.80 -8.58
CA GLN A 161 -19.72 1.13 -9.61
C GLN A 161 -19.69 1.94 -10.93
N PRO A 162 -19.38 1.32 -12.09
CA PRO A 162 -19.16 -0.12 -12.32
C PRO A 162 -17.71 -0.63 -12.21
N TYR A 163 -16.74 0.20 -11.82
CA TYR A 163 -15.29 0.00 -12.01
C TYR A 163 -14.61 -0.98 -11.02
N TYR A 164 -15.28 -2.06 -10.65
CA TYR A 164 -14.73 -3.14 -9.81
C TYR A 164 -15.04 -4.53 -10.34
N ALA A 165 -15.34 -4.68 -11.64
CA ALA A 165 -15.76 -5.96 -12.21
C ALA A 165 -14.73 -7.09 -12.02
N ASP A 166 -13.48 -6.90 -12.49
CA ASP A 166 -12.41 -7.88 -12.26
C ASP A 166 -11.94 -7.87 -10.80
N ALA A 167 -12.01 -6.72 -10.13
CA ALA A 167 -11.66 -6.63 -8.72
C ALA A 167 -12.52 -7.58 -7.87
N ASN A 168 -13.85 -7.56 -8.05
CA ASN A 168 -14.78 -8.46 -7.37
C ASN A 168 -14.63 -9.90 -7.83
N TYR A 169 -14.50 -10.13 -9.14
CA TYR A 169 -14.32 -11.48 -9.68
C TYR A 169 -13.13 -12.21 -9.02
N VAL A 170 -11.99 -11.53 -8.90
CA VAL A 170 -10.78 -12.12 -8.31
C VAL A 170 -10.85 -12.13 -6.78
N SER A 171 -11.18 -11.01 -6.13
CA SER A 171 -11.17 -10.92 -4.66
C SER A 171 -12.17 -11.89 -4.00
N LYS A 172 -13.36 -12.06 -4.58
CA LYS A 172 -14.34 -13.05 -4.13
C LYS A 172 -13.79 -14.47 -4.21
N ALA A 173 -13.09 -14.79 -5.30
CA ALA A 173 -12.54 -16.11 -5.52
C ALA A 173 -11.28 -16.41 -4.67
N LEU A 174 -10.53 -15.39 -4.24
CA LEU A 174 -9.35 -15.54 -3.39
C LEU A 174 -9.70 -15.61 -1.91
N ILE A 175 -10.55 -14.68 -1.44
CA ILE A 175 -10.81 -14.49 0.00
C ILE A 175 -12.29 -14.19 0.34
N GLY A 176 -13.21 -14.29 -0.62
CA GLY A 176 -14.64 -14.11 -0.38
C GLY A 176 -15.08 -12.67 -0.07
N VAL A 177 -14.27 -11.68 -0.43
CA VAL A 177 -14.57 -10.25 -0.24
C VAL A 177 -14.98 -9.61 -1.55
N GLU A 178 -15.90 -8.66 -1.52
CA GLU A 178 -16.34 -7.87 -2.67
C GLU A 178 -16.36 -6.36 -2.35
N MET A 179 -16.23 -5.54 -3.39
CA MET A 179 -16.44 -4.10 -3.39
C MET A 179 -17.86 -3.75 -3.82
N SER A 180 -18.42 -2.68 -3.28
CA SER A 180 -19.72 -2.16 -3.66
C SER A 180 -19.82 -0.64 -3.51
N GLY A 181 -20.82 -0.04 -4.14
CA GLY A 181 -21.17 1.36 -3.94
C GLY A 181 -20.57 2.31 -4.98
N ASN A 182 -21.04 3.55 -4.93
CA ASN A 182 -20.68 4.61 -5.87
C ASN A 182 -20.57 5.94 -5.12
N LEU A 183 -19.57 6.05 -4.26
CA LEU A 183 -19.43 7.19 -3.37
C LEU A 183 -18.46 8.21 -3.97
N HIS A 184 -18.82 9.48 -3.86
CA HIS A 184 -17.87 10.57 -4.09
C HIS A 184 -16.95 10.66 -2.87
N GLY A 185 -15.64 10.56 -3.12
CA GLY A 185 -14.62 10.83 -2.13
C GLY A 185 -14.11 12.26 -2.28
N ASN A 186 -12.90 12.38 -2.80
CA ASN A 186 -12.17 13.62 -3.05
C ASN A 186 -11.83 14.39 -1.76
N LYS A 187 -11.41 13.65 -0.73
CA LYS A 187 -10.95 14.19 0.55
C LYS A 187 -9.60 13.62 0.95
N VAL A 188 -8.94 14.34 1.85
CA VAL A 188 -7.80 13.85 2.61
C VAL A 188 -8.33 13.35 3.94
N VAL A 189 -8.00 12.11 4.30
CA VAL A 189 -8.28 11.54 5.61
C VAL A 189 -7.02 11.58 6.47
N ASN A 190 -7.19 11.78 7.78
CA ASN A 190 -6.10 11.91 8.75
C ASN A 190 -5.81 10.56 9.42
N LEU A 191 -4.95 10.52 10.44
CA LEU A 191 -4.82 9.35 11.30
C LEU A 191 -6.17 8.96 11.89
N GLN A 192 -6.48 7.66 11.87
CA GLN A 192 -7.67 7.14 12.48
C GLN A 192 -7.55 7.21 14.01
N MET A 193 -8.42 8.03 14.62
CA MET A 193 -8.47 8.21 16.09
C MET A 193 -9.55 7.34 16.74
N GLU A 194 -10.53 6.88 15.96
CA GLU A 194 -11.67 6.09 16.41
C GLU A 194 -11.89 4.90 15.48
N GLU A 195 -12.26 3.75 16.05
CA GLU A 195 -12.48 2.52 15.28
C GLU A 195 -13.60 2.72 14.24
N LYS A 196 -13.37 2.23 13.01
CA LYS A 196 -14.29 2.34 11.87
C LYS A 196 -14.69 3.79 11.49
N LYS A 197 -13.93 4.79 11.91
CA LYS A 197 -14.08 6.17 11.44
C LYS A 197 -13.04 6.52 10.39
N ALA A 198 -13.36 7.53 9.58
CA ALA A 198 -12.50 8.06 8.54
C ALA A 198 -11.06 8.23 9.04
N GLY A 199 -10.11 7.69 8.28
CA GLY A 199 -8.70 7.80 8.60
C GLY A 199 -7.85 6.66 8.08
N VAL A 200 -6.54 6.88 8.14
CA VAL A 200 -5.51 5.88 7.88
C VAL A 200 -5.16 5.16 9.17
N MET A 201 -5.04 3.84 9.11
CA MET A 201 -4.70 2.99 10.25
C MET A 201 -3.35 3.44 10.87
N PRO A 202 -3.26 3.58 12.19
CA PRO A 202 -1.99 3.85 12.85
C PRO A 202 -1.13 2.58 12.93
N ASN A 203 0.16 2.80 12.76
CA ASN A 203 1.27 1.89 12.98
C ASN A 203 1.24 0.57 12.19
N HIS A 204 0.73 0.60 10.96
CA HIS A 204 0.88 -0.49 10.00
C HIS A 204 2.09 -0.23 9.08
N LEU A 205 2.74 -1.28 8.56
CA LEU A 205 3.90 -1.12 7.67
C LEU A 205 3.57 -0.27 6.43
N ILE A 206 2.39 -0.49 5.83
CA ILE A 206 1.90 0.30 4.68
C ILE A 206 1.75 1.79 5.03
N THR A 207 1.46 2.12 6.28
CA THR A 207 1.16 3.49 6.73
C THR A 207 2.39 4.22 7.27
N THR A 208 3.60 3.65 7.08
CA THR A 208 4.87 4.27 7.48
C THR A 208 5.01 5.67 6.87
N GLY A 209 5.25 6.67 7.72
CA GLY A 209 5.40 8.09 7.35
C GLY A 209 4.12 8.78 6.87
N LEU A 210 2.96 8.11 6.97
CA LEU A 210 1.67 8.65 6.52
C LEU A 210 0.78 9.06 7.69
N GLN A 211 0.52 10.35 7.82
CA GLN A 211 -0.51 10.89 8.71
C GLN A 211 -1.78 11.31 7.95
N HIS A 212 -1.63 11.60 6.66
CA HIS A 212 -2.67 12.11 5.78
C HIS A 212 -2.63 11.39 4.44
N VAL A 213 -3.78 10.85 4.01
CA VAL A 213 -3.89 10.12 2.73
C VAL A 213 -5.08 10.64 1.93
N TYR A 214 -4.86 10.90 0.64
CA TYR A 214 -5.94 11.18 -0.31
C TYR A 214 -6.70 9.90 -0.68
N GLU A 215 -8.04 9.96 -0.62
CA GLU A 215 -8.87 8.76 -0.79
C GLU A 215 -9.22 8.39 -2.24
N GLY A 216 -8.91 9.27 -3.21
CA GLY A 216 -9.41 9.17 -4.59
C GLY A 216 -10.63 10.07 -4.82
N ILE A 217 -10.99 10.34 -6.08
CA ILE A 217 -12.15 11.19 -6.41
C ILE A 217 -13.46 10.43 -6.15
N THR A 218 -13.46 9.15 -6.48
CA THR A 218 -14.56 8.22 -6.24
C THR A 218 -14.00 7.00 -5.51
N ILE A 219 -14.88 6.35 -4.75
CA ILE A 219 -14.51 5.20 -3.94
C ILE A 219 -15.64 4.16 -3.91
N ALA A 220 -15.24 2.90 -3.78
CA ALA A 220 -16.06 1.77 -3.39
C ALA A 220 -15.80 1.36 -1.94
N THR A 221 -16.74 0.59 -1.40
CA THR A 221 -16.69 0.04 -0.04
C THR A 221 -16.43 -1.46 -0.10
N LEU A 222 -15.43 -1.92 0.64
CA LEU A 222 -15.18 -3.33 0.87
C LEU A 222 -16.22 -3.90 1.85
N SER A 223 -16.75 -5.08 1.54
CA SER A 223 -17.58 -5.84 2.48
C SER A 223 -16.80 -6.19 3.75
N GLU A 224 -17.47 -6.16 4.91
CA GLU A 224 -16.85 -6.59 6.16
C GLU A 224 -16.35 -8.04 6.06
N SER A 225 -15.15 -8.28 6.56
CA SER A 225 -14.56 -9.61 6.64
C SER A 225 -13.65 -9.70 7.86
N LYS A 226 -13.74 -10.83 8.57
CA LYS A 226 -12.83 -11.16 9.69
C LYS A 226 -11.39 -11.44 9.24
N ASP A 227 -11.19 -11.61 7.93
CA ASP A 227 -9.88 -11.92 7.35
C ASP A 227 -9.16 -10.67 6.84
N LEU A 228 -9.83 -9.50 6.85
CA LEU A 228 -9.24 -8.23 6.48
C LEU A 228 -8.87 -7.39 7.70
N THR A 229 -7.66 -6.85 7.66
CA THR A 229 -7.25 -5.73 8.51
C THR A 229 -7.54 -4.42 7.77
N PRO A 230 -8.36 -3.51 8.31
CA PRO A 230 -8.61 -2.21 7.71
C PRO A 230 -7.34 -1.34 7.63
N ILE A 231 -7.10 -0.67 6.51
CA ILE A 231 -5.99 0.30 6.35
C ILE A 231 -6.51 1.72 6.14
N ILE A 232 -7.57 1.90 5.35
CA ILE A 232 -8.13 3.23 5.08
C ILE A 232 -9.64 3.15 5.18
N TYR A 233 -10.19 3.94 6.09
CA TYR A 233 -11.59 4.34 6.07
C TYR A 233 -11.72 5.68 5.36
N GLY A 234 -12.61 5.74 4.38
CA GLY A 234 -12.89 6.96 3.64
C GLY A 234 -13.63 8.00 4.48
N SER A 235 -13.77 9.21 3.95
CA SER A 235 -14.48 10.33 4.56
C SER A 235 -15.96 10.04 4.84
N ALA A 236 -16.55 9.06 4.12
CA ALA A 236 -17.88 8.53 4.38
C ALA A 236 -17.93 7.45 5.49
N ASN A 237 -16.83 7.23 6.23
CA ASN A 237 -16.65 6.19 7.25
C ASN A 237 -16.82 4.75 6.72
N ASN A 238 -16.64 4.55 5.42
CA ASN A 238 -16.68 3.25 4.77
C ASN A 238 -15.27 2.66 4.64
N LEU A 239 -15.15 1.33 4.67
CA LEU A 239 -13.87 0.65 4.47
C LEU A 239 -13.46 0.73 3.00
N VAL A 240 -12.46 1.54 2.68
CA VAL A 240 -11.96 1.75 1.30
C VAL A 240 -10.82 0.79 0.98
N THR A 241 -9.90 0.63 1.92
CA THR A 241 -8.71 -0.22 1.75
C THR A 241 -8.61 -1.20 2.91
N GLY A 242 -8.43 -2.48 2.59
CA GLY A 242 -8.18 -3.54 3.55
C GLY A 242 -7.10 -4.49 3.06
N VAL A 243 -6.40 -5.12 4.00
CA VAL A 243 -5.35 -6.09 3.69
C VAL A 243 -5.64 -7.46 4.28
N TYR A 244 -5.25 -8.48 3.54
CA TYR A 244 -5.23 -9.86 4.00
C TYR A 244 -3.78 -10.28 4.20
N GLU A 245 -3.47 -10.82 5.39
CA GLU A 245 -2.17 -11.41 5.70
C GLU A 245 -2.37 -12.68 6.54
N LYS A 246 -2.41 -13.85 5.88
CA LYS A 246 -2.50 -15.16 6.55
C LYS A 246 -1.77 -16.21 5.74
N ASP A 247 -1.21 -17.21 6.43
CA ASP A 247 -0.48 -18.34 5.84
C ASP A 247 0.66 -17.89 4.90
N GLY A 248 1.29 -16.77 5.24
CA GLY A 248 2.35 -16.15 4.46
C GLY A 248 1.91 -15.59 3.11
N LYS A 249 0.62 -15.35 2.89
CA LYS A 249 0.08 -14.71 1.68
C LYS A 249 -0.36 -13.29 2.02
N ARG A 250 -0.02 -12.34 1.15
CA ARG A 250 -0.39 -10.92 1.29
C ARG A 250 -1.26 -10.47 0.12
N LEU A 251 -2.36 -9.78 0.41
CA LEU A 251 -3.26 -9.19 -0.57
C LEU A 251 -3.71 -7.81 -0.08
N ILE A 252 -3.76 -6.83 -0.98
CA ILE A 252 -4.39 -5.53 -0.73
C ILE A 252 -5.61 -5.42 -1.63
N LEU A 253 -6.75 -5.04 -1.04
CA LEU A 253 -7.94 -4.60 -1.75
C LEU A 253 -8.10 -3.11 -1.52
N ASP A 254 -8.23 -2.33 -2.60
CA ASP A 254 -8.42 -0.88 -2.53
C ASP A 254 -9.50 -0.44 -3.50
N GLY A 255 -10.51 0.24 -2.97
CA GLY A 255 -11.67 0.70 -3.72
C GLY A 255 -11.55 2.12 -4.27
N GLY A 256 -10.38 2.75 -4.30
CA GLY A 256 -10.22 4.15 -4.75
C GLY A 256 -9.09 4.36 -5.74
N PHE A 257 -9.08 3.63 -6.86
CA PHE A 257 -7.97 3.70 -7.83
C PHE A 257 -7.79 5.07 -8.46
N THR A 258 -8.79 5.96 -8.45
CA THR A 258 -8.65 7.33 -8.99
C THR A 258 -7.49 8.08 -8.35
N ARG A 259 -7.09 7.76 -7.11
CA ARG A 259 -5.88 8.36 -6.50
C ARG A 259 -4.59 8.06 -7.27
N LEU A 260 -4.56 7.00 -8.07
CA LEU A 260 -3.36 6.61 -8.83
C LEU A 260 -3.04 7.55 -10.01
N TYR A 261 -3.96 8.44 -10.39
CA TYR A 261 -3.76 9.34 -11.54
C TYR A 261 -4.46 10.70 -11.42
N CYS A 262 -5.45 10.83 -10.55
CA CYS A 262 -6.05 12.12 -10.21
C CYS A 262 -5.46 12.64 -8.91
N ASN A 263 -5.11 13.93 -8.88
CA ASN A 263 -4.63 14.61 -7.68
C ASN A 263 -3.47 13.86 -6.98
N TRP A 264 -2.59 13.22 -7.76
CA TRP A 264 -1.52 12.34 -7.25
C TRP A 264 -0.65 12.98 -6.18
N ASP A 265 -0.31 14.26 -6.35
CA ASP A 265 0.51 15.01 -5.39
C ASP A 265 -0.24 15.37 -4.09
N THR A 266 -1.53 15.01 -4.00
CA THR A 266 -2.33 15.22 -2.80
C THR A 266 -2.04 14.14 -1.77
N ALA A 267 -1.63 14.60 -0.59
CA ALA A 267 -1.49 13.87 0.67
C ALA A 267 -1.07 12.40 0.52
N GLY A 268 0.25 12.16 0.45
CA GLY A 268 0.83 10.86 0.75
C GLY A 268 0.59 9.74 -0.26
N THR A 269 -0.10 9.97 -1.39
CA THR A 269 -0.42 8.92 -2.37
C THR A 269 0.83 8.18 -2.88
N GLY A 270 1.88 8.90 -3.28
CA GLY A 270 3.11 8.27 -3.73
C GLY A 270 3.78 7.41 -2.65
N ARG A 271 3.84 7.89 -1.41
CA ARG A 271 4.36 7.13 -0.25
C ARG A 271 3.52 5.89 0.02
N TYR A 272 2.19 6.01 -0.01
CA TYR A 272 1.27 4.88 0.14
C TYR A 272 1.50 3.79 -0.90
N VAL A 273 1.61 4.16 -2.18
CA VAL A 273 1.88 3.23 -3.28
C VAL A 273 3.23 2.52 -3.09
N LYS A 274 4.28 3.25 -2.71
CA LYS A 274 5.61 2.69 -2.45
C LYS A 274 5.60 1.72 -1.26
N ASN A 275 4.95 2.09 -0.17
CA ASN A 275 4.86 1.25 1.02
C ASN A 275 4.04 -0.01 0.77
N ALA A 276 2.91 0.11 0.06
CA ALA A 276 2.08 -1.01 -0.34
C ALA A 276 2.88 -2.03 -1.19
N ALA A 277 3.63 -1.55 -2.18
CA ALA A 277 4.49 -2.39 -3.00
C ALA A 277 5.58 -3.09 -2.18
N ALA A 278 6.25 -2.37 -1.28
CA ALA A 278 7.28 -2.91 -0.40
C ALA A 278 6.74 -3.98 0.57
N TRP A 279 5.52 -3.80 1.07
CA TRP A 279 4.86 -4.77 1.94
C TRP A 279 4.45 -6.03 1.16
N LEU A 280 3.93 -5.89 -0.05
CA LEU A 280 3.47 -7.02 -0.89
C LEU A 280 4.59 -7.97 -1.34
N VAL A 281 5.84 -7.50 -1.38
CA VAL A 281 7.00 -8.36 -1.70
C VAL A 281 7.19 -9.49 -0.70
N ASN A 282 6.71 -9.33 0.55
CA ASN A 282 6.82 -10.35 1.58
C ASN A 282 8.28 -10.75 1.84
N TYR A 283 9.14 -9.73 1.93
CA TYR A 283 10.59 -9.91 2.04
C TYR A 283 10.97 -10.72 3.28
N GLU A 284 10.23 -10.59 4.38
CA GLU A 284 10.46 -11.35 5.60
C GLU A 284 10.33 -12.87 5.39
N ARG A 285 9.56 -13.29 4.39
CA ARG A 285 9.40 -14.69 3.99
C ARG A 285 10.43 -15.12 2.94
N PHE A 286 10.63 -14.30 1.91
CA PHE A 286 11.44 -14.69 0.75
C PHE A 286 12.93 -14.33 0.90
N GLY A 287 13.26 -13.41 1.79
CA GLY A 287 14.61 -12.95 2.08
C GLY A 287 15.36 -12.56 0.81
N ASP A 288 16.62 -12.98 0.72
CA ASP A 288 17.47 -12.64 -0.42
C ASP A 288 17.00 -13.22 -1.75
N LYS A 289 16.07 -14.20 -1.77
CA LYS A 289 15.47 -14.67 -3.03
C LYS A 289 14.70 -13.58 -3.77
N VAL A 290 14.30 -12.53 -3.06
CA VAL A 290 13.77 -11.31 -3.66
C VAL A 290 14.87 -10.59 -4.41
N VAL A 291 16.07 -10.42 -3.87
CA VAL A 291 17.12 -9.59 -4.49
C VAL A 291 18.14 -10.38 -5.32
N SER A 292 18.15 -11.72 -5.22
CA SER A 292 19.15 -12.59 -5.85
C SER A 292 18.76 -13.12 -7.24
N ASN A 293 17.57 -12.82 -7.74
CA ASN A 293 17.16 -13.23 -9.09
C ASN A 293 17.61 -12.17 -10.11
N GLN A 294 18.91 -12.14 -10.40
CA GLN A 294 19.46 -11.51 -11.60
C GLN A 294 19.52 -12.52 -12.75
#